data_AF-C8PJ22-F1
#
_entry.id   AF-C8PJ22-F1
#
_cell.length_a   1.000
_cell.length_b   1.000
_cell.length_c   1.000
_cell.angle_alpha   90.00
_cell.angle_beta   90.00
_cell.angle_gamma   90.00
#
_symmetry.space_group_name_H-M   'P 1'
#
loop_
_entity.id
_entity.type
_entity.pdbx_description
1 polymer ?
#
loop_
_entity_poly.entity_id
_entity_poly.type
_entity_poly.pdbx_seq_one_letter_code
_entity_poly.pdbx_strand_id
1 'polypeptide(L)'
;MSERIFESLKELLTQQGACFRLVAHESAGTSAEVAKIRGTQLGQGAKALVCTIKGFKDGQISFAQNLNLADNAQNPNASCVASAQGCENGACAGNLTLTADQICANVPQQLKLPSDKPAGRNGRIYVLAVFAADHKTDLKRLAQGLGGTKASLVSPDEVGDLTDCVIGSVPPFSFHDKLLLIADPSLFGRFEEIAFNAGLLDHSIILNAQDYARIAAPHIVSFTEKATEGE
;
A
#
# COMPACT_ATOMS: atom_id res chain seq x y z
N MET A 1 9.18 1.25 -17.79
CA MET A 1 8.81 -0.08 -17.28
C MET A 1 10.07 -0.69 -16.73
N SER A 2 10.03 -1.26 -15.52
CA SER A 2 11.22 -1.68 -14.77
C SER A 2 11.19 -3.16 -14.45
N GLU A 3 11.95 -3.95 -15.22
CA GLU A 3 12.20 -5.38 -14.93
C GLU A 3 12.90 -5.55 -13.58
N ARG A 4 13.73 -4.58 -13.19
CA ARG A 4 14.40 -4.56 -11.88
C ARG A 4 13.37 -4.62 -10.75
N ILE A 5 12.36 -3.76 -10.76
CA ILE A 5 11.32 -3.75 -9.70
C ILE A 5 10.59 -5.08 -9.64
N PHE A 6 10.29 -5.69 -10.78
CA PHE A 6 9.65 -7.00 -10.84
C PHE A 6 10.49 -8.10 -10.18
N GLU A 7 11.75 -8.24 -10.57
CA GLU A 7 12.64 -9.27 -10.02
C GLU A 7 12.98 -9.01 -8.54
N SER A 8 13.24 -7.75 -8.15
CA SER A 8 13.44 -7.38 -6.74
C SER A 8 12.24 -7.75 -5.86
N LEU A 9 11.01 -7.56 -6.37
CA LEU A 9 9.81 -7.88 -5.61
C LEU A 9 9.61 -9.39 -5.48
N LYS A 10 9.87 -10.15 -6.55
CA LYS A 10 9.87 -11.62 -6.52
C LYS A 10 10.90 -12.17 -5.54
N GLU A 11 12.11 -11.62 -5.52
CA GLU A 11 13.15 -11.98 -4.55
C GLU A 11 12.69 -11.69 -3.12
N LEU A 12 12.16 -10.49 -2.86
CA LEU A 12 11.63 -10.11 -1.55
C LEU A 12 10.56 -11.09 -1.07
N LEU A 13 9.54 -11.33 -1.90
CA LEU A 13 8.41 -12.19 -1.53
C LEU A 13 8.85 -13.63 -1.28
N THR A 14 9.78 -14.14 -2.10
CA THR A 14 10.37 -15.47 -1.92
C THR A 14 11.14 -15.56 -0.60
N GLN A 15 11.99 -14.57 -0.30
CA GLN A 15 12.80 -14.54 0.93
C GLN A 15 11.93 -14.41 2.19
N GLN A 16 10.79 -13.73 2.09
CA GLN A 16 9.83 -13.54 3.19
C GLN A 16 8.82 -14.69 3.33
N GLY A 17 8.98 -15.77 2.55
CA GLY A 17 8.11 -16.94 2.57
C GLY A 17 6.65 -16.63 2.23
N ALA A 18 6.42 -15.64 1.37
CA ALA A 18 5.07 -15.24 0.98
C ALA A 18 4.40 -16.28 0.07
N CYS A 19 3.09 -16.43 0.19
CA CYS A 19 2.27 -17.14 -0.78
C CYS A 19 1.92 -16.19 -1.93
N PHE A 20 2.54 -16.41 -3.09
CA PHE A 20 2.27 -15.63 -4.29
C PHE A 20 2.45 -16.45 -5.57
N ARG A 21 1.88 -15.95 -6.67
CA ARG A 21 2.10 -16.46 -8.01
C ARG A 21 2.26 -15.32 -9.01
N LEU A 22 2.99 -15.60 -10.08
CA LEU A 22 3.23 -14.67 -11.18
C LEU A 22 2.22 -14.93 -12.30
N VAL A 23 1.76 -13.86 -12.95
CA VAL A 23 0.87 -13.93 -14.10
C VAL A 23 1.38 -12.97 -15.17
N ALA A 24 1.88 -13.52 -16.28
CA ALA A 24 2.13 -12.75 -17.49
C ALA A 24 0.83 -12.63 -18.30
N HIS A 25 0.58 -11.46 -18.87
CA HIS A 25 -0.61 -11.18 -19.65
C HIS A 25 -0.39 -10.03 -20.63
N GLU A 26 -1.18 -9.94 -21.69
CA GLU A 26 -1.15 -8.74 -22.53
C GLU A 26 -1.56 -7.50 -21.73
N SER A 27 -0.93 -6.36 -22.03
CA SER A 27 -1.35 -5.09 -21.42
C SER A 27 -2.77 -4.74 -21.87
N ALA A 28 -3.60 -4.27 -20.94
CA ALA A 28 -4.98 -3.87 -21.22
C ALA A 28 -5.24 -2.44 -20.73
N GLY A 29 -6.30 -1.81 -21.28
CA GLY A 29 -6.61 -0.40 -21.02
C GLY A 29 -7.28 -0.15 -19.68
N THR A 30 -7.99 -1.13 -19.13
CA THR A 30 -8.80 -0.96 -17.91
C THR A 30 -8.51 -2.02 -16.84
N SER A 31 -8.69 -1.66 -15.56
CA SER A 31 -8.53 -2.61 -14.46
C SER A 31 -9.49 -3.79 -14.53
N ALA A 32 -10.68 -3.61 -15.13
CA ALA A 32 -11.66 -4.69 -15.31
C ALA A 32 -11.20 -5.72 -16.35
N GLU A 33 -10.60 -5.27 -17.46
CA GLU A 33 -10.01 -6.17 -18.45
C GLU A 33 -8.84 -6.94 -17.86
N VAL A 34 -7.92 -6.24 -17.19
CA VAL A 34 -6.77 -6.87 -16.51
C VAL A 34 -7.24 -7.91 -15.49
N ALA A 35 -8.27 -7.62 -14.69
CA ALA A 35 -8.81 -8.56 -13.71
C ALA A 35 -9.32 -9.86 -14.37
N LYS A 36 -10.03 -9.74 -15.51
CA LYS A 36 -10.50 -10.89 -16.29
C LYS A 36 -9.33 -11.74 -16.79
N ILE A 37 -8.29 -11.11 -17.35
CA ILE A 37 -7.12 -11.84 -17.88
C ILE A 37 -6.39 -12.59 -16.76
N ARG A 38 -6.28 -12.00 -15.57
CA ARG A 38 -5.69 -12.64 -14.39
C ARG A 38 -6.51 -13.78 -13.79
N GLY A 39 -7.77 -13.93 -14.19
CA GLY A 39 -8.73 -14.83 -13.53
C GLY A 39 -9.09 -14.36 -12.11
N THR A 40 -9.14 -13.04 -11.89
CA THR A 40 -9.43 -12.40 -10.60
C THR A 40 -10.69 -11.54 -10.67
N GLN A 41 -11.26 -11.22 -9.52
CA GLN A 41 -12.33 -10.22 -9.42
C GLN A 41 -11.74 -8.81 -9.45
N LEU A 42 -12.50 -7.82 -9.96
CA LEU A 42 -12.04 -6.42 -10.00
C LEU A 42 -11.59 -5.92 -8.62
N GLY A 43 -12.33 -6.27 -7.56
CA GLY A 43 -12.01 -5.88 -6.19
C GLY A 43 -10.73 -6.51 -5.62
N GLN A 44 -10.17 -7.55 -6.25
CA GLN A 44 -8.84 -8.08 -5.89
C GLN A 44 -7.71 -7.20 -6.41
N GLY A 45 -7.97 -6.37 -7.43
CA GLY A 45 -6.96 -5.47 -7.97
C GLY A 45 -6.49 -4.47 -6.92
N ALA A 46 -5.19 -4.39 -6.63
CA ALA A 46 -4.63 -3.31 -5.83
C ALA A 46 -4.09 -2.22 -6.76
N LYS A 47 -4.57 -0.99 -6.58
CA LYS A 47 -4.07 0.21 -7.27
C LYS A 47 -3.15 0.97 -6.32
N ALA A 48 -2.06 1.54 -6.87
CA ALA A 48 -1.16 2.42 -6.13
C ALA A 48 -1.12 3.79 -6.79
N LEU A 49 -1.27 4.84 -5.98
CA LEU A 49 -1.29 6.23 -6.42
C LEU A 49 -0.27 7.03 -5.64
N VAL A 50 0.57 7.78 -6.35
CA VAL A 50 1.56 8.67 -5.72
C VAL A 50 0.96 10.07 -5.61
N CYS A 51 0.99 10.63 -4.41
CA CYS A 51 0.51 11.98 -4.15
C CYS A 51 1.39 12.71 -3.13
N THR A 52 1.18 14.01 -3.04
CA THR A 52 1.74 14.85 -1.98
C THR A 52 0.65 15.28 -1.01
N ILE A 53 0.99 15.42 0.26
CA ILE A 53 0.11 16.02 1.29
C ILE A 53 0.84 17.20 1.92
N LYS A 54 0.09 18.27 2.25
CA LYS A 54 0.61 19.45 2.94
C LYS A 54 -0.38 20.03 3.95
N GLY A 55 0.13 21.04 4.68
CA GLY A 55 -0.64 21.84 5.62
C GLY A 55 -0.95 21.07 6.90
N PHE A 56 0.06 20.35 7.39
CA PHE A 56 0.08 19.69 8.68
C PHE A 56 0.09 20.73 9.79
N LYS A 57 -0.70 20.50 10.84
CA LYS A 57 -0.66 21.33 12.05
C LYS A 57 0.63 21.04 12.81
N ASP A 58 1.35 22.09 13.20
CA ASP A 58 2.64 22.00 13.93
C ASP A 58 3.71 21.13 13.23
N GLY A 59 3.57 20.89 11.92
CA GLY A 59 4.47 20.04 11.13
C GLY A 59 4.34 18.54 11.42
N GLN A 60 3.29 18.12 12.13
CA GLN A 60 3.11 16.73 12.58
C GLN A 60 2.16 15.94 11.67
N ILE A 61 2.55 14.69 11.37
CA ILE A 61 1.65 13.71 10.75
C ILE A 61 0.90 12.99 11.86
N SER A 62 -0.41 12.91 11.72
CA SER A 62 -1.25 12.17 12.65
C SER A 62 -2.18 11.24 11.88
N PHE A 63 -2.34 10.02 12.39
CA PHE A 63 -3.25 9.05 11.79
C PHE A 63 -4.58 9.15 12.54
N ALA A 64 -5.66 9.37 11.79
CA ALA A 64 -6.98 9.14 12.35
C ALA A 64 -7.10 7.64 12.64
N GLN A 65 -7.07 7.24 13.92
CA GLN A 65 -7.20 5.84 14.32
C GLN A 65 -8.50 5.28 13.73
N ASN A 66 -8.40 4.33 12.80
CA ASN A 66 -9.48 3.42 12.42
C ASN A 66 -8.90 2.19 11.72
N LEU A 67 -8.60 1.15 12.50
CA LEU A 67 -9.09 -0.24 12.37
C LEU A 67 -8.18 -1.18 13.18
N ASN A 68 -8.76 -1.86 14.17
CA ASN A 68 -8.23 -3.13 14.65
C ASN A 68 -8.37 -4.14 13.51
N LEU A 69 -7.27 -4.43 12.80
CA LEU A 69 -7.18 -5.59 11.90
C LEU A 69 -6.99 -6.91 12.66
N ALA A 70 -6.94 -6.86 13.99
CA ALA A 70 -6.91 -8.02 14.86
C ALA A 70 -8.34 -8.32 15.36
N ASP A 71 -9.14 -9.04 14.58
CA ASP A 71 -10.30 -9.79 15.13
C ASP A 71 -10.89 -10.87 14.20
N ASN A 72 -10.22 -11.27 13.10
CA ASN A 72 -10.74 -12.34 12.25
C ASN A 72 -9.69 -13.38 11.82
N ALA A 73 -8.88 -13.82 12.79
CA ALA A 73 -8.08 -15.03 12.69
C ALA A 73 -8.55 -16.08 13.72
N GLN A 74 -9.84 -16.45 13.70
CA GLN A 74 -10.28 -17.72 14.26
C GLN A 74 -10.12 -18.80 13.19
N ASN A 75 -8.87 -19.23 12.97
CA ASN A 75 -8.59 -20.51 12.33
C ASN A 75 -8.38 -21.56 13.44
N PRO A 76 -9.26 -22.57 13.60
CA PRO A 76 -9.20 -23.51 14.72
C PRO A 76 -8.08 -24.56 14.61
N ASN A 77 -7.13 -24.45 13.67
CA ASN A 77 -6.14 -25.50 13.41
C ASN A 77 -4.67 -25.03 13.33
N ALA A 78 -4.23 -24.20 14.29
CA ALA A 78 -2.80 -23.96 14.51
C ALA A 78 -2.42 -24.31 15.95
N SER A 79 -2.10 -25.58 16.20
CA SER A 79 -1.49 -26.04 17.45
C SER A 79 0.02 -25.84 17.39
N CYS A 80 0.53 -24.82 18.05
CA CYS A 80 1.88 -24.84 18.59
C CYS A 80 1.93 -24.06 19.90
N VAL A 81 2.36 -24.77 20.93
CA VAL A 81 2.37 -24.38 22.34
C VAL A 81 3.45 -23.31 22.57
N ALA A 82 3.07 -22.15 23.10
CA ALA A 82 4.00 -21.28 23.83
C ALA A 82 3.24 -20.51 24.92
N SER A 83 3.47 -20.91 26.15
CA SER A 83 2.97 -20.33 27.39
C SER A 83 3.66 -18.99 27.67
N ALA A 84 2.90 -17.93 27.93
CA ALA A 84 3.33 -16.83 28.79
C ALA A 84 2.11 -16.11 29.37
N GLN A 85 2.04 -16.08 30.69
CA GLN A 85 1.03 -15.42 31.51
C GLN A 85 1.21 -13.90 31.52
N GLY A 86 0.08 -13.18 31.63
CA GLY A 86 -0.01 -11.91 32.33
C GLY A 86 0.17 -10.65 31.48
N CYS A 87 -0.92 -9.95 31.19
CA CYS A 87 -1.20 -8.62 31.75
C CYS A 87 -2.49 -8.04 31.15
N GLU A 88 -3.16 -7.29 32.00
CA GLU A 88 -4.57 -6.91 31.95
C GLU A 88 -4.72 -5.52 31.34
N ASN A 89 -5.84 -5.29 30.63
CA ASN A 89 -6.52 -4.01 30.37
C ASN A 89 -5.71 -2.74 30.06
N GLY A 90 -5.93 -2.20 28.86
CA GLY A 90 -5.68 -0.79 28.57
C GLY A 90 -5.65 -0.48 27.08
N ALA A 91 -6.81 -0.40 26.43
CA ALA A 91 -6.91 0.21 25.10
C ALA A 91 -6.64 1.72 25.21
N CYS A 92 -5.37 2.11 25.17
CA CYS A 92 -4.98 3.51 25.04
C CYS A 92 -5.18 3.94 23.59
N ALA A 93 -6.34 4.55 23.30
CA ALA A 93 -6.57 5.32 22.09
C ALA A 93 -5.69 6.59 22.10
N GLY A 94 -4.40 6.43 21.75
CA GLY A 94 -3.46 7.53 21.59
C GLY A 94 -3.38 7.99 20.13
N ASN A 95 -3.55 9.29 19.87
CA ASN A 95 -3.19 9.88 18.59
C ASN A 95 -1.72 9.56 18.28
N LEU A 96 -1.47 8.67 17.30
CA LEU A 96 -0.12 8.32 16.89
C LEU A 96 0.43 9.50 16.06
N THR A 97 1.34 10.25 16.66
CA THR A 97 2.10 11.30 15.98
C THR A 97 3.32 10.61 15.36
N LEU A 98 3.45 10.63 14.03
CA LEU A 98 4.65 10.12 13.39
C LEU A 98 5.70 11.22 13.28
N THR A 99 6.92 10.95 13.73
CA THR A 99 8.10 11.72 13.33
C THR A 99 8.45 11.40 11.88
N ALA A 100 9.21 12.27 11.22
CA ALA A 100 9.72 12.02 9.87
C ALA A 100 10.48 10.68 9.78
N ASP A 101 11.12 10.24 10.86
CA ASP A 101 11.86 8.98 10.94
C ASP A 101 10.95 7.74 10.95
N GLN A 102 9.71 7.86 11.45
CA GLN A 102 8.76 6.75 11.48
C GLN A 102 8.05 6.52 10.14
N ILE A 103 8.05 7.51 9.24
CA ILE A 103 7.62 7.36 7.84
C ILE A 103 8.51 6.33 7.10
N CYS A 104 9.78 6.25 7.49
CA CYS A 104 10.83 5.52 6.80
C CYS A 104 10.84 3.99 7.05
N ALA A 105 10.02 3.48 7.97
CA ALA A 105 10.25 2.15 8.56
C ALA A 105 9.91 0.96 7.65
N ASN A 106 9.10 1.16 6.60
CA ASN A 106 8.47 0.06 5.85
C ASN A 106 8.97 -0.07 4.40
N VAL A 107 10.24 0.27 4.15
CA VAL A 107 10.86 0.15 2.83
C VAL A 107 11.70 -1.12 2.76
N PRO A 108 11.31 -2.13 1.95
CA PRO A 108 12.15 -3.31 1.75
C PRO A 108 13.46 -2.96 1.06
N GLN A 109 14.59 -3.43 1.60
CA GLN A 109 15.93 -3.13 1.06
C GLN A 109 16.09 -3.49 -0.42
N GLN A 110 15.44 -4.56 -0.87
CA GLN A 110 15.43 -5.06 -2.25
C GLN A 110 14.77 -4.09 -3.23
N LEU A 111 13.80 -3.30 -2.75
CA LEU A 111 13.05 -2.32 -3.54
C LEU A 111 13.61 -0.90 -3.39
N LYS A 112 14.52 -0.69 -2.44
CA LYS A 112 15.06 0.64 -2.16
C LYS A 112 15.81 1.18 -3.37
N LEU A 113 15.36 2.33 -3.86
CA LEU A 113 15.99 3.02 -4.98
C LEU A 113 17.21 3.82 -4.48
N PRO A 114 18.29 3.90 -5.29
CA PRO A 114 19.57 4.49 -4.87
C PRO A 114 19.54 6.02 -4.77
N SER A 115 18.52 6.68 -5.31
CA SER A 115 18.41 8.14 -5.34
C SER A 115 17.89 8.70 -4.01
N ASP A 116 18.67 9.60 -3.42
CA ASP A 116 18.19 10.53 -2.39
C ASP A 116 17.36 11.64 -3.04
N LYS A 117 16.12 11.37 -3.51
CA LYS A 117 15.18 12.44 -3.88
C LYS A 117 13.74 11.99 -4.13
N PRO A 118 12.73 12.82 -3.81
CA PRO A 118 12.80 14.04 -3.00
C PRO A 118 12.24 13.81 -1.58
N ALA A 119 12.97 14.32 -0.57
CA ALA A 119 12.31 14.74 0.65
C ALA A 119 11.28 15.80 0.26
N GLY A 120 10.05 15.70 0.75
CA GLY A 120 9.03 16.67 0.39
C GLY A 120 9.51 18.10 0.72
N ARG A 121 9.48 18.96 -0.30
CA ARG A 121 9.86 20.37 -0.16
C ARG A 121 8.67 21.16 0.40
N ASN A 122 8.94 22.19 1.21
CA ASN A 122 7.93 23.15 1.70
C ASN A 122 6.78 22.54 2.53
N GLY A 123 7.11 21.66 3.49
CA GLY A 123 6.12 21.03 4.37
C GLY A 123 5.17 20.05 3.65
N ARG A 124 5.62 19.52 2.51
CA ARG A 124 4.96 18.42 1.81
C ARG A 124 5.57 17.10 2.26
N ILE A 125 4.80 16.02 2.17
CA ILE A 125 5.30 14.65 2.19
C ILE A 125 4.81 13.92 0.93
N TYR A 126 5.55 12.91 0.49
CA TYR A 126 5.10 12.00 -0.57
C TYR A 126 4.44 10.77 0.04
N VAL A 127 3.34 10.34 -0.56
CA VAL A 127 2.54 9.21 -0.12
C VAL A 127 2.28 8.28 -1.30
N LEU A 128 2.55 6.99 -1.11
CA LEU A 128 2.05 5.92 -1.97
C LEU A 128 0.78 5.38 -1.33
N ALA A 129 -0.37 5.71 -1.93
CA ALA A 129 -1.68 5.33 -1.43
C ALA A 129 -2.22 4.11 -2.18
N VAL A 130 -2.43 3.02 -1.45
CA VAL A 130 -2.87 1.74 -2.02
C VAL A 130 -4.33 1.45 -1.67
N PHE A 131 -5.14 1.04 -2.63
CA PHE A 131 -6.56 0.76 -2.43
C PHE A 131 -7.10 -0.25 -3.45
N ALA A 132 -8.27 -0.82 -3.19
CA ALA A 132 -8.91 -1.79 -4.09
C ALA A 132 -9.37 -1.14 -5.41
N ALA A 133 -9.26 -1.86 -6.52
CA ALA A 133 -9.47 -1.30 -7.86
C ALA A 133 -10.94 -0.99 -8.17
N ASP A 134 -11.87 -1.56 -7.40
CA ASP A 134 -13.30 -1.26 -7.41
C ASP A 134 -13.69 -0.11 -6.46
N HIS A 135 -12.71 0.61 -5.93
CA HIS A 135 -12.89 1.82 -5.13
C HIS A 135 -12.35 3.04 -5.87
N LYS A 136 -12.88 4.21 -5.49
CA LYS A 136 -12.41 5.52 -5.92
C LYS A 136 -11.80 6.28 -4.75
N THR A 137 -10.76 7.04 -5.03
CA THR A 137 -10.04 7.82 -4.02
C THR A 137 -10.74 9.14 -3.72
N ASP A 138 -10.83 9.49 -2.44
CA ASP A 138 -11.18 10.83 -1.96
C ASP A 138 -9.91 11.50 -1.43
N LEU A 139 -9.32 12.39 -2.23
CA LEU A 139 -8.09 13.11 -1.87
C LEU A 139 -8.26 14.01 -0.64
N LYS A 140 -9.48 14.46 -0.35
CA LYS A 140 -9.76 15.25 0.86
C LYS A 140 -9.72 14.35 2.08
N ARG A 141 -10.38 13.18 2.04
CA ARG A 141 -10.28 12.18 3.12
C ARG A 141 -8.85 11.70 3.32
N LEU A 142 -8.11 11.48 2.24
CA LEU A 142 -6.69 11.11 2.29
C LEU A 142 -5.86 12.14 3.07
N ALA A 143 -5.99 13.42 2.73
CA ALA A 143 -5.28 14.49 3.43
C ALA A 143 -5.67 14.55 4.91
N GLN A 144 -6.97 14.51 5.21
CA GLN A 144 -7.51 14.56 6.57
C GLN A 144 -7.09 13.37 7.42
N GLY A 145 -7.08 12.17 6.84
CA GLY A 145 -6.69 10.92 7.51
C GLY A 145 -5.23 10.91 7.98
N LEU A 146 -4.39 11.77 7.39
CA LEU A 146 -2.99 11.97 7.75
C LEU A 146 -2.73 13.29 8.49
N GLY A 147 -3.78 14.03 8.87
CA GLY A 147 -3.65 15.31 9.59
C GLY A 147 -3.23 16.49 8.71
N GLY A 148 -3.17 16.31 7.39
CA GLY A 148 -2.95 17.36 6.41
C GLY A 148 -4.26 18.04 5.99
N THR A 149 -4.14 19.11 5.21
CA THR A 149 -5.29 19.88 4.72
C THR A 149 -5.48 19.78 3.20
N LYS A 150 -4.46 19.36 2.47
CA LYS A 150 -4.54 19.21 1.01
C LYS A 150 -3.66 18.08 0.51
N ALA A 151 -4.26 17.19 -0.29
CA ALA A 151 -3.54 16.22 -1.12
C ALA A 151 -3.52 16.68 -2.59
N SER A 152 -2.50 16.27 -3.34
CA SER A 152 -2.37 16.55 -4.78
C SER A 152 -1.58 15.43 -5.45
N LEU A 153 -2.08 14.94 -6.59
CA LEU A 153 -1.35 13.96 -7.41
C LEU A 153 -0.01 14.55 -7.87
N VAL A 154 0.98 13.68 -8.01
CA VAL A 154 2.27 14.06 -8.61
C VAL A 154 2.22 13.90 -10.13
N SER A 155 3.14 14.54 -10.84
CA SER A 155 3.28 14.36 -12.29
C SER A 155 3.75 12.94 -12.66
N PRO A 156 3.52 12.45 -13.90
CA PRO A 156 4.05 11.17 -14.35
C PRO A 156 5.57 11.04 -14.19
N ASP A 157 6.31 12.12 -14.44
CA ASP A 157 7.76 12.15 -14.25
C ASP A 157 8.12 11.95 -12.76
N GLU A 158 7.41 12.62 -11.85
CA GLU A 158 7.59 12.40 -10.41
C GLU A 158 7.20 10.98 -9.97
N VAL A 159 6.20 10.34 -10.60
CA VAL A 159 5.91 8.91 -10.35
C VAL A 159 7.13 8.06 -10.73
N GLY A 160 7.69 8.29 -11.92
CA GLY A 160 8.90 7.61 -12.38
C GLY A 160 10.07 7.79 -11.43
N ASP A 161 10.34 9.03 -11.02
CA ASP A 161 11.43 9.35 -10.10
C ASP A 161 11.27 8.66 -8.72
N LEU A 162 10.03 8.51 -8.24
CA LEU A 162 9.72 7.96 -6.91
C LEU A 162 9.57 6.43 -6.86
N THR A 163 9.40 5.78 -8.01
CA THR A 163 9.00 4.37 -8.05
C THR A 163 9.74 3.54 -9.10
N ASP A 164 10.50 4.17 -9.99
CA ASP A 164 11.07 3.55 -11.19
C ASP A 164 10.01 2.89 -12.10
N CYS A 165 8.74 3.23 -11.90
CA CYS A 165 7.59 2.65 -12.58
C CYS A 165 6.85 3.70 -13.40
N VAL A 166 6.10 3.22 -14.40
CA VAL A 166 5.09 4.04 -15.09
C VAL A 166 3.74 3.88 -14.40
N ILE A 167 2.84 4.84 -14.61
CA ILE A 167 1.46 4.76 -14.10
C ILE A 167 0.83 3.43 -14.52
N GLY A 168 0.15 2.77 -13.56
CA GLY A 168 -0.47 1.46 -13.76
C GLY A 168 0.46 0.26 -13.56
N SER A 169 1.78 0.48 -13.41
CA SER A 169 2.75 -0.58 -13.10
C SER A 169 3.34 -0.53 -11.70
N VAL A 170 3.00 0.50 -10.92
CA VAL A 170 3.52 0.72 -9.56
C VAL A 170 2.96 -0.36 -8.61
N PRO A 171 3.80 -1.24 -8.03
CA PRO A 171 3.34 -2.22 -7.05
C PRO A 171 3.05 -1.55 -5.69
N PRO A 172 2.28 -2.21 -4.79
CA PRO A 172 1.84 -1.65 -3.52
C PRO A 172 2.93 -1.66 -2.42
N PHE A 173 4.18 -1.37 -2.77
CA PHE A 173 5.32 -1.36 -1.85
C PHE A 173 6.05 -0.02 -1.95
N SER A 174 6.66 0.43 -0.85
CA SER A 174 7.49 1.65 -0.90
C SER A 174 8.88 1.35 -1.43
N PHE A 175 9.49 2.37 -2.05
CA PHE A 175 10.81 2.34 -2.69
C PHE A 175 11.80 3.31 -2.04
N HIS A 176 11.30 4.18 -1.16
CA HIS A 176 12.08 5.25 -0.54
C HIS A 176 11.62 5.50 0.88
N ASP A 177 12.57 5.83 1.75
CA ASP A 177 12.32 6.21 3.15
C ASP A 177 11.39 7.43 3.27
N LYS A 178 11.25 8.22 2.20
CA LYS A 178 10.46 9.47 2.15
C LYS A 178 9.15 9.33 1.40
N LEU A 179 8.79 8.11 1.01
CA LEU A 179 7.53 7.75 0.38
C LEU A 179 6.70 6.95 1.38
N LEU A 180 5.81 7.63 2.10
CA LEU A 180 4.95 7.01 3.10
C LEU A 180 4.01 6.02 2.41
N LEU A 181 4.07 4.75 2.81
CA LEU A 181 3.12 3.74 2.35
C LEU A 181 1.87 3.77 3.22
N ILE A 182 0.72 4.01 2.59
CA ILE A 182 -0.58 3.82 3.21
C ILE A 182 -1.44 2.84 2.42
N ALA A 183 -2.33 2.14 3.11
CA ALA A 183 -3.32 1.27 2.51
C ALA A 183 -4.72 1.59 3.04
N ASP A 184 -5.70 1.59 2.13
CA ASP A 184 -7.10 1.67 2.49
C ASP A 184 -7.61 0.30 2.99
N PRO A 185 -8.47 0.27 4.02
CA PRO A 185 -9.07 -0.97 4.53
C PRO A 185 -9.79 -1.82 3.47
N SER A 186 -10.23 -1.21 2.36
CA SER A 186 -10.87 -1.88 1.22
C SER A 186 -10.05 -3.03 0.60
N LEU A 187 -8.75 -3.11 0.86
CA LEU A 187 -7.88 -4.21 0.41
C LEU A 187 -7.99 -5.47 1.26
N PHE A 188 -8.47 -5.36 2.50
CA PHE A 188 -8.37 -6.43 3.50
C PHE A 188 -9.73 -7.01 3.85
N GLY A 189 -9.76 -8.30 4.23
CA GLY A 189 -10.96 -8.99 4.73
C GLY A 189 -12.02 -9.33 3.67
N ARG A 190 -11.83 -8.95 2.41
CA ARG A 190 -12.77 -9.22 1.30
C ARG A 190 -12.35 -10.39 0.42
N PHE A 191 -11.03 -10.57 0.25
CA PHE A 191 -10.41 -11.60 -0.58
C PHE A 191 -9.14 -12.11 0.11
N GLU A 192 -8.81 -13.38 -0.12
CA GLU A 192 -7.57 -13.98 0.40
C GLU A 192 -6.33 -13.48 -0.35
N GLU A 193 -6.49 -13.10 -1.61
CA GLU A 193 -5.41 -12.64 -2.49
C GLU A 193 -5.72 -11.27 -3.09
N ILE A 194 -4.70 -10.42 -3.17
CA ILE A 194 -4.68 -9.19 -3.96
C ILE A 194 -3.86 -9.38 -5.23
N ALA A 195 -4.17 -8.63 -6.28
CA ALA A 195 -3.52 -8.70 -7.58
C ALA A 195 -3.04 -7.32 -8.05
N PHE A 196 -1.79 -7.18 -8.44
CA PHE A 196 -1.24 -5.91 -8.90
C PHE A 196 -0.18 -6.11 -9.98
N ASN A 197 0.04 -5.08 -10.79
CA ASN A 197 1.18 -5.02 -11.70
C ASN A 197 2.44 -4.67 -10.90
N ALA A 198 3.59 -5.18 -11.33
CA ALA A 198 4.86 -4.95 -10.64
C ALA A 198 5.96 -4.55 -11.63
N GLY A 199 6.22 -3.25 -11.74
CA GLY A 199 7.26 -2.66 -12.62
C GLY A 199 6.93 -2.68 -14.11
N LEU A 200 6.19 -3.68 -14.56
CA LEU A 200 5.76 -3.91 -15.94
C LEU A 200 4.22 -3.90 -16.02
N LEU A 201 3.67 -3.53 -17.19
CA LEU A 201 2.21 -3.45 -17.40
C LEU A 201 1.57 -4.79 -17.80
N ASP A 202 2.40 -5.75 -18.16
CA ASP A 202 2.08 -7.09 -18.65
C ASP A 202 2.50 -8.20 -17.67
N HIS A 203 3.06 -7.83 -16.51
CA HIS A 203 3.41 -8.76 -15.44
C HIS A 203 2.73 -8.38 -14.13
N SER A 204 1.93 -9.34 -13.65
CA SER A 204 1.21 -9.22 -12.41
C SER A 204 1.73 -10.20 -11.36
N ILE A 205 1.61 -9.78 -10.10
CA ILE A 205 1.77 -10.62 -8.93
C ILE A 205 0.39 -10.76 -8.28
N ILE A 206 0.04 -11.99 -7.93
CA ILE A 206 -1.11 -12.32 -7.09
C ILE A 206 -0.56 -12.83 -5.78
N LEU A 207 -0.86 -12.11 -4.70
CA LEU A 207 -0.22 -12.21 -3.40
C LEU A 207 -1.28 -12.37 -2.31
N ASN A 208 -1.07 -13.28 -1.37
CA ASN A 208 -1.91 -13.40 -0.19
C ASN A 208 -2.00 -12.07 0.58
N ALA A 209 -3.20 -11.64 0.93
CA ALA A 209 -3.46 -10.34 1.54
C ALA A 209 -2.85 -10.20 2.94
N GLN A 210 -2.74 -11.29 3.71
CA GLN A 210 -2.09 -11.29 5.02
C GLN A 210 -0.57 -11.20 4.88
N ASP A 211 0.01 -11.89 3.89
CA ASP A 211 1.44 -11.73 3.57
C ASP A 211 1.76 -10.31 3.10
N TYR A 212 0.89 -9.70 2.29
CA TYR A 212 1.00 -8.29 1.94
C TYR A 212 1.01 -7.39 3.19
N ALA A 213 0.03 -7.55 4.09
CA ALA A 213 -0.04 -6.77 5.32
C ALA A 213 1.22 -6.94 6.19
N ARG A 214 1.74 -8.17 6.28
CA ARG A 214 2.94 -8.51 7.06
C ARG A 214 4.23 -7.94 6.46
N ILE A 215 4.41 -8.04 5.15
CA ILE A 215 5.67 -7.70 4.47
C ILE A 215 5.73 -6.21 4.13
N ALA A 216 4.64 -5.66 3.59
CA ALA A 216 4.59 -4.24 3.22
C ALA A 216 4.33 -3.35 4.44
N ALA A 217 3.69 -3.88 5.48
CA ALA A 217 3.36 -3.18 6.72
C ALA A 217 2.79 -1.75 6.51
N PRO A 218 1.79 -1.55 5.64
CA PRO A 218 1.30 -0.21 5.33
C PRO A 218 0.62 0.43 6.55
N HIS A 219 0.66 1.77 6.64
CA HIS A 219 -0.23 2.46 7.58
C HIS A 219 -1.66 2.44 7.06
N ILE A 220 -2.61 2.09 7.92
CA ILE A 220 -4.01 1.96 7.53
C ILE A 220 -4.69 3.31 7.64
N VAL A 221 -5.24 3.79 6.52
CA VAL A 221 -5.95 5.07 6.42
C VAL A 221 -7.18 4.86 5.55
N SER A 222 -8.36 5.22 6.04
CA SER A 222 -9.56 5.21 5.21
C SER A 222 -9.63 6.47 4.35
N PHE A 223 -9.54 6.31 3.04
CA PHE A 223 -9.55 7.43 2.08
C PHE A 223 -10.31 7.12 0.79
N THR A 224 -10.99 5.98 0.71
CA THR A 224 -11.77 5.62 -0.47
C THR A 224 -13.25 5.44 -0.18
N GLU A 225 -14.01 5.30 -1.25
CA GLU A 225 -15.38 4.80 -1.25
C GLU A 225 -15.57 3.85 -2.43
N LYS A 226 -16.54 2.94 -2.31
CA LYS A 226 -16.83 1.98 -3.37
C LYS A 226 -17.24 2.74 -4.64
N ALA A 227 -16.65 2.40 -5.78
CA ALA A 227 -17.04 2.99 -7.05
C ALA A 227 -18.49 2.60 -7.37
N THR A 228 -19.27 3.55 -7.86
CA THR A 228 -20.57 3.27 -8.45
C THR A 228 -20.37 2.61 -9.81
N GLU A 229 -21.19 1.61 -10.15
CA GLU A 229 -21.10 0.93 -11.45
C GLU A 229 -21.24 1.95 -12.58
N GLY A 230 -20.21 2.08 -13.43
CA GLY A 230 -20.20 2.97 -14.60
C GLY A 230 -19.18 4.11 -14.60
N GLU A 231 -18.36 4.26 -13.54
CA GLU A 231 -17.21 5.19 -13.47
C GLU A 231 -15.86 4.53 -13.81
#